data_AF-A0AAP0BGK3-F1
#
_entry.id   AF-A0AAP0BGK3-F1
#
_cell.length_a   1.000
_cell.length_b   1.000
_cell.length_c   1.000
_cell.angle_alpha   90.00
_cell.angle_beta   90.00
_cell.angle_gamma   90.00
#
_symmetry.space_group_name_H-M   'P 1'
#
loop_
_entity.id
_entity.type
_entity.pdbx_description
1 polymer ?
#
loop_
_entity_poly.entity_id
_entity_poly.type
_entity_poly.pdbx_seq_one_letter_code
_entity_poly.pdbx_strand_id
1 'polypeptide(L)'
;MPKIPSEMTYSPANPPPSSSSTTSSIDGQILRCIPFQGFWRRFSSLKLDTVGLDQSPIPITGFYAPYSHPQVPNPLKQMAESLPNDASEQSTPLQSVNGNRNRCPVLGILYNTNTLESFLFFC
;
A
#
# COMPACT_ATOMS: atom_id res chain seq x y z
N MET A 1 -11.99 -51.10 47.26
CA MET A 1 -12.48 -49.74 46.97
C MET A 1 -11.91 -48.79 48.01
N PRO A 2 -11.54 -47.53 47.73
CA PRO A 2 -11.25 -46.85 46.47
C PRO A 2 -9.83 -46.21 46.44
N LYS A 3 -9.52 -45.63 45.28
CA LYS A 3 -8.29 -44.93 44.88
C LYS A 3 -8.42 -43.44 45.22
N ILE A 4 -7.37 -42.81 45.77
CA ILE A 4 -7.24 -41.33 45.77
C ILE A 4 -5.76 -41.00 45.48
N PRO A 5 -5.44 -40.37 44.33
CA PRO A 5 -4.13 -39.81 44.05
C PRO A 5 -4.04 -38.36 44.58
N SER A 6 -2.95 -38.01 45.26
CA SER A 6 -2.69 -36.66 45.75
C SER A 6 -1.61 -35.97 44.91
N GLU A 7 -1.92 -34.71 44.60
CA GLU A 7 -1.05 -33.63 44.11
C GLU A 7 -0.64 -33.62 42.64
N MET A 8 -1.55 -33.04 41.86
CA MET A 8 -1.26 -32.31 40.63
C MET A 8 -0.60 -30.97 41.01
N THR A 9 0.71 -30.87 40.79
CA THR A 9 1.47 -29.62 40.93
C THR A 9 0.93 -28.58 39.94
N TYR A 10 0.19 -27.58 40.44
CA TYR A 10 -0.18 -26.41 39.66
C TYR A 10 1.03 -25.46 39.57
N SER A 11 1.63 -25.34 38.38
CA SER A 11 2.54 -24.24 38.09
C SER A 11 1.75 -22.94 37.88
N PRO A 12 2.16 -21.79 38.45
CA PRO A 12 1.49 -20.54 38.21
C PRO A 12 1.70 -20.09 36.76
N ALA A 13 0.61 -19.70 36.10
CA ALA A 13 0.64 -19.13 34.76
C ALA A 13 1.46 -17.83 34.75
N ASN A 14 2.41 -17.73 33.82
CA ASN A 14 3.13 -16.49 33.56
C ASN A 14 2.13 -15.38 33.20
N PRO A 15 2.27 -14.15 33.76
CA PRO A 15 1.46 -13.02 33.31
C PRO A 15 1.79 -12.72 31.83
N PRO A 16 0.78 -12.31 31.03
CA PRO A 16 1.02 -11.93 29.64
C PRO A 16 2.03 -10.78 29.57
N PRO A 17 2.90 -10.72 28.54
CA PRO A 17 3.80 -9.60 28.39
C PRO A 17 2.97 -8.33 28.27
N SER A 18 3.27 -7.36 29.14
CA SER A 18 2.69 -6.04 29.17
C SER A 18 2.73 -5.48 27.76
N SER A 19 1.56 -5.36 27.12
CA SER A 19 1.40 -4.58 25.90
C SER A 19 1.70 -3.14 26.30
N SER A 20 2.95 -2.72 26.14
CA SER A 20 3.32 -1.33 26.11
C SER A 20 2.56 -0.72 24.95
N SER A 21 1.38 -0.18 25.25
CA SER A 21 0.66 0.75 24.42
C SER A 21 1.55 1.98 24.29
N THR A 22 2.52 1.91 23.38
CA THR A 22 3.13 3.08 22.81
C THR A 22 1.99 3.82 22.13
N THR A 23 1.46 4.82 22.82
CA THR A 23 0.66 5.87 22.18
C THR A 23 1.60 6.55 21.20
N SER A 24 1.73 5.96 20.00
CA SER A 24 2.35 6.63 18.88
C SER A 24 1.44 7.83 18.61
N SER A 25 1.91 9.01 19.01
CA SER A 25 1.39 10.28 18.51
C SER A 25 1.14 10.07 17.03
N ILE A 26 -0.13 10.16 16.61
CA ILE A 26 -0.51 10.03 15.21
C ILE A 26 -0.14 11.36 14.55
N ASP A 27 1.16 11.70 14.58
CA ASP A 27 1.71 12.62 13.60
C ASP A 27 1.48 11.93 12.27
N GLY A 28 0.62 12.53 11.44
CA GLY A 28 0.26 12.00 10.14
C GLY A 28 1.52 11.68 9.36
N GLN A 29 1.87 10.40 9.27
CA GLN A 29 3.04 9.97 8.53
C GLN A 29 2.75 10.20 7.05
N ILE A 30 3.39 11.23 6.49
CA ILE A 30 3.36 11.50 5.06
C ILE A 30 4.05 10.33 4.37
N LEU A 31 3.27 9.52 3.68
CA LEU A 31 3.80 8.43 2.87
C LEU A 31 4.54 9.03 1.68
N ARG A 32 5.85 8.83 1.64
CA ARG A 32 6.64 9.18 0.46
C ARG A 32 6.36 8.17 -0.65
N CYS A 33 5.85 8.65 -1.77
CA CYS A 33 5.71 7.87 -2.99
C CYS A 33 7.03 7.91 -3.77
N ILE A 34 7.53 6.74 -4.17
CA ILE A 34 8.66 6.65 -5.09
C ILE A 34 8.20 5.82 -6.30
N PRO A 35 8.17 6.41 -7.50
CA PRO A 35 7.94 5.62 -8.71
C PRO A 35 9.07 4.60 -8.83
N PHE A 36 8.70 3.34 -8.71
CA PHE A 36 9.60 2.20 -8.78
C PHE A 36 9.76 1.78 -10.25
N GLN A 37 10.79 0.98 -10.53
CA GLN A 37 11.22 0.69 -11.91
C GLN A 37 10.04 0.29 -12.83
N GLY A 38 10.00 0.91 -14.01
CA GLY A 38 9.03 0.58 -15.06
C GLY A 38 7.69 1.31 -15.00
N PHE A 39 7.35 2.00 -13.89
CA PHE A 39 6.09 2.76 -13.78
C PHE A 39 5.94 3.79 -14.91
N TRP A 40 6.91 4.72 -15.05
CA TRP A 40 6.86 5.75 -16.08
C TRP A 40 6.87 5.18 -17.49
N ARG A 41 7.64 4.11 -17.72
CA ARG A 41 7.67 3.44 -19.03
C ARG A 41 6.29 2.92 -19.40
N ARG A 42 5.64 2.17 -18.50
CA ARG A 42 4.30 1.64 -18.75
C ARG A 42 3.26 2.76 -18.87
N PHE A 43 3.37 3.79 -18.04
CA PHE A 43 2.50 4.95 -18.11
C PHE A 43 2.61 5.66 -19.45
N SER A 44 3.81 5.85 -19.98
CA SER A 44 4.03 6.43 -21.31
C SER A 44 3.39 5.59 -22.40
N SER A 45 3.53 4.26 -22.37
CA SER A 45 2.83 3.38 -23.32
C SER A 45 1.31 3.53 -23.21
N LEU A 46 0.74 3.42 -22.01
CA LEU A 46 -0.69 3.59 -21.78
C LEU A 46 -1.21 4.95 -22.28
N LYS A 47 -0.42 6.00 -22.06
CA LYS A 47 -0.75 7.37 -22.48
C LYS A 47 -0.75 7.52 -23.99
N LEU A 48 0.20 6.91 -24.69
CA LEU A 48 0.32 7.00 -26.15
C LEU A 48 -0.63 6.05 -26.88
N ASP A 49 -0.82 4.85 -26.35
CA ASP A 49 -1.53 3.77 -27.04
C ASP A 49 -3.05 3.85 -26.83
N THR A 50 -3.50 4.34 -25.67
CA THR A 50 -4.92 4.26 -25.29
C THR A 50 -5.52 5.58 -24.83
N VAL A 51 -4.88 6.28 -23.88
CA VAL A 51 -5.47 7.47 -23.25
C VAL A 51 -5.38 8.71 -24.16
N GLY A 52 -4.33 8.83 -24.96
CA GLY A 52 -4.11 9.96 -25.87
C GLY A 52 -4.11 11.30 -25.13
N LEU A 53 -4.95 12.24 -25.59
CA LEU A 53 -5.08 13.58 -25.01
C LEU A 53 -6.02 13.64 -23.81
N ASP A 54 -6.69 12.56 -23.44
CA ASP A 54 -7.57 12.56 -22.28
C ASP A 54 -6.78 12.80 -20.99
N GLN A 55 -7.26 13.73 -20.17
CA GLN A 55 -6.66 14.10 -18.88
C GLN A 55 -7.55 13.65 -17.70
N SER A 56 -8.49 12.73 -17.97
CA SER A 56 -9.32 12.13 -16.92
C SER A 56 -8.45 11.50 -15.81
N PRO A 57 -8.89 11.58 -14.54
CA PRO A 57 -8.14 10.98 -13.44
C PRO A 57 -8.06 9.46 -13.59
N ILE A 58 -6.86 8.90 -13.42
CA ILE A 58 -6.61 7.48 -13.64
C ILE A 58 -6.53 6.77 -12.29
N PRO A 59 -7.43 5.82 -11.97
CA PRO A 59 -7.27 5.03 -10.75
C PRO A 59 -6.01 4.16 -10.86
N ILE A 60 -5.24 4.15 -9.78
CA ILE A 60 -4.00 3.38 -9.68
C ILE A 60 -3.93 2.64 -8.34
N THR A 61 -3.11 1.60 -8.27
CA THR A 61 -2.85 0.86 -7.02
C THR A 61 -1.39 1.03 -6.61
N GLY A 62 -1.13 1.73 -5.50
CA GLY A 62 0.18 1.76 -4.87
C GLY A 62 0.42 0.53 -3.99
N PHE A 63 1.68 0.18 -3.76
CA PHE A 63 2.05 -0.92 -2.86
C PHE A 63 2.95 -0.41 -1.74
N TYR A 64 2.52 -0.57 -0.49
CA TYR A 64 3.38 -0.36 0.67
C TYR A 64 3.64 -1.70 1.37
N ALA A 65 4.60 -1.76 2.28
CA ALA A 65 4.71 -2.88 3.22
C ALA A 65 4.88 -2.34 4.64
N PRO A 66 4.43 -3.08 5.66
CA PRO A 66 4.67 -2.71 7.06
C PRO A 66 6.16 -2.53 7.36
N TYR A 67 6.47 -1.61 8.28
CA TYR A 67 7.83 -1.27 8.71
C TYR A 67 8.67 -2.52 9.01
N SER A 68 9.69 -2.77 8.19
CA SER A 68 10.64 -3.87 8.42
C SER A 68 11.84 -3.42 9.27
N HIS A 69 12.15 -2.12 9.29
CA HIS A 69 13.25 -1.53 10.07
C HIS A 69 12.86 -0.18 10.67
N PRO A 70 13.16 0.07 11.97
CA PRO A 70 12.75 1.29 12.67
C PRO A 70 13.43 2.58 12.18
N GLN A 71 14.51 2.48 11.41
CA GLN A 71 15.25 3.64 10.89
C GLN A 71 14.99 3.92 9.40
N VAL A 72 14.31 3.02 8.69
CA VAL A 72 14.05 3.16 7.25
C VAL A 72 12.55 3.14 7.01
N PRO A 73 11.92 4.30 6.75
CA PRO A 73 10.52 4.32 6.34
C PRO A 73 10.37 3.59 5.02
N ASN A 74 9.34 2.77 4.89
CA ASN A 74 9.06 2.06 3.65
C ASN A 74 8.20 2.94 2.73
N PRO A 75 8.70 3.39 1.57
CA PRO A 75 7.95 4.25 0.67
C PRO A 75 6.78 3.50 0.03
N LEU A 76 5.74 4.24 -0.35
CA LEU A 76 4.73 3.72 -1.26
C LEU A 76 5.39 3.51 -2.63
N LYS A 77 5.44 2.26 -3.09
CA LYS A 77 6.01 1.89 -4.37
C LYS A 77 4.92 1.94 -5.42
N GLN A 78 5.16 2.72 -6.48
CA GLN A 78 4.35 2.65 -7.69
C GLN A 78 5.10 1.81 -8.72
N MET A 79 4.51 0.72 -9.15
CA MET A 79 5.13 -0.25 -10.04
C MET A 79 4.38 -0.29 -11.37
N ALA A 80 4.89 -1.04 -12.35
CA ALA A 80 4.17 -1.26 -13.59
C ALA A 80 2.74 -1.75 -13.32
N GLU A 81 2.56 -2.74 -12.46
CA GLU A 81 1.26 -3.28 -12.02
C GLU A 81 0.33 -2.29 -11.30
N SER A 82 0.81 -1.09 -10.96
CA SER A 82 -0.02 -0.03 -10.38
C SER A 82 -1.00 0.58 -11.37
N LEU A 83 -0.74 0.47 -12.66
CA LEU A 83 -1.53 1.05 -13.74
C LEU A 83 -2.58 0.05 -14.25
N PRO A 84 -3.75 0.53 -14.72
CA PRO A 84 -4.72 -0.33 -15.40
C PRO A 84 -4.13 -0.93 -16.68
N ASN A 85 -4.66 -2.08 -17.11
CA ASN A 85 -4.22 -2.69 -18.37
C ASN A 85 -4.77 -1.94 -19.58
N ASP A 86 -6.01 -1.45 -19.46
CA ASP A 86 -6.74 -0.76 -20.53
C ASP A 86 -7.57 0.42 -19.99
N ALA A 87 -7.90 1.37 -20.86
CA ALA A 87 -8.74 2.53 -20.52
C ALA A 87 -10.17 2.15 -20.10
N SER A 88 -10.68 0.97 -20.49
CA SER A 88 -11.98 0.47 -20.02
C SER A 88 -11.96 0.10 -18.53
N GLU A 89 -10.81 -0.30 -18.00
CA GLU A 89 -10.64 -0.62 -16.57
C GLU A 89 -10.49 0.64 -15.70
N GLN A 90 -10.39 1.82 -16.31
CA GLN A 90 -10.26 3.13 -15.66
C GLN A 90 -11.54 3.53 -14.88
N SER A 91 -12.67 2.90 -15.19
CA SER A 91 -13.96 3.12 -14.50
C SER A 91 -14.24 2.12 -13.38
N THR A 92 -13.46 1.04 -13.29
CA THR A 92 -13.59 0.02 -12.27
C THR A 92 -12.46 0.16 -11.26
N PRO A 93 -12.72 0.21 -9.93
CA PRO A 93 -11.63 0.11 -8.97
C PRO A 93 -10.88 -1.19 -9.28
N LEU A 94 -9.55 -1.14 -9.47
CA LEU A 94 -8.70 -2.31 -9.78
C LEU A 94 -9.08 -3.45 -8.84
N GLN A 95 -9.95 -4.35 -9.31
CA GLN A 95 -10.59 -5.34 -8.46
C GLN A 95 -9.54 -6.39 -8.14
N SER A 96 -9.17 -6.47 -6.86
CA SER A 96 -8.30 -7.49 -6.28
C SER A 96 -6.91 -7.57 -6.89
N VAL A 97 -6.11 -6.51 -6.79
CA VAL A 97 -4.65 -6.76 -6.77
C VAL A 97 -4.35 -7.53 -5.49
N ASN A 98 -4.13 -8.83 -5.63
CA ASN A 98 -3.91 -9.72 -4.50
C ASN A 98 -2.61 -9.31 -3.80
N GLY A 99 -2.75 -8.70 -2.62
CA GLY A 99 -1.61 -8.29 -1.81
C GLY A 99 -0.82 -9.49 -1.31
N ASN A 100 0.49 -9.32 -1.14
CA ASN A 100 1.31 -10.30 -0.44
C ASN A 100 1.84 -9.70 0.87
N ARG A 101 2.50 -10.52 1.72
CA ARG A 101 3.03 -10.07 3.03
C ARG A 101 3.94 -8.83 2.94
N ASN A 102 4.53 -8.58 1.77
CA ASN A 102 5.44 -7.47 1.49
C ASN A 102 4.84 -6.41 0.56
N ARG A 103 3.55 -6.53 0.20
CA ARG A 103 2.85 -5.65 -0.76
C ARG A 103 1.37 -5.56 -0.38
N CYS A 104 1.06 -4.56 0.42
CA CYS A 104 -0.30 -4.15 0.74
C CYS A 104 -0.77 -3.17 -0.35
N PRO A 105 -1.82 -3.51 -1.12
CA PRO A 105 -2.37 -2.63 -2.14
C PRO A 105 -3.08 -1.44 -1.49
N VAL A 106 -2.87 -0.24 -2.03
CA VAL A 106 -3.51 1.00 -1.62
C VAL A 106 -4.08 1.66 -2.86
N LEU A 107 -5.37 2.00 -2.80
CA LEU A 107 -6.03 2.71 -3.89
C LEU A 107 -5.55 4.16 -3.94
N GLY A 108 -5.29 4.63 -5.16
CA GLY A 108 -4.88 6.00 -5.43
C GLY A 108 -5.45 6.49 -6.76
N ILE A 109 -5.23 7.78 -7.04
CA ILE A 109 -5.64 8.43 -8.28
C ILE A 109 -4.44 9.19 -8.84
N LEU A 110 -4.17 9.02 -10.13
CA LEU A 110 -3.14 9.72 -10.88
C LEU A 110 -3.79 10.81 -11.74
N TYR A 111 -3.42 12.05 -11.46
CA TYR A 111 -3.73 13.20 -12.30
C TYR A 111 -2.52 13.49 -13.18
N ASN A 112 -2.70 13.36 -14.49
CA ASN A 112 -1.65 13.67 -15.46
C ASN A 112 -2.11 14.77 -16.40
N THR A 113 -1.36 15.87 -16.45
CA THR A 113 -1.60 16.93 -17.40
C THR A 113 -0.80 16.72 -18.69
N ASN A 114 -1.30 17.26 -19.81
CA ASN A 114 -0.61 17.19 -21.10
C ASN A 114 0.39 18.33 -21.28
N THR A 115 0.21 19.44 -20.56
CA THR A 115 1.07 20.61 -20.64
C THR A 115 1.66 20.93 -19.27
N LEU A 116 2.85 21.54 -19.30
CA LEU A 116 3.52 22.04 -18.11
C LEU A 116 2.72 23.19 -17.46
N GLU A 117 2.11 24.05 -18.26
CA GLU A 117 1.27 25.14 -17.76
C GLU A 117 0.09 24.61 -16.93
N SER A 118 -0.63 23.60 -17.44
CA SER A 118 -1.72 22.98 -16.68
C SER A 118 -1.22 22.28 -15.42
N PHE A 119 -0.01 21.70 -15.44
CA PHE A 119 0.62 21.13 -14.23
C PHE A 119 0.87 22.21 -13.18
N LEU A 120 1.42 23.36 -13.60
CA LEU A 120 1.73 24.47 -12.71
C LEU A 120 0.49 25.14 -12.12
N PHE A 121 -0.63 25.20 -12.85
CA PHE A 121 -1.90 25.69 -12.30
C PHE A 121 -2.55 24.73 -11.29
N PHE A 122 -2.14 23.46 -11.26
CA PHE A 122 -2.70 22.44 -10.36
C PHE A 122 -1.93 22.32 -9.03
N CYS A 123 -0.68 22.80 -8.97
CA CYS A 123 0.19 22.77 -7.78
C CYS A 123 0.15 24.09 -7.00
#